data_AF-A0A4D4MUS9-F1
#
_entry.id   AF-A0A4D4MUS9-F1
#
_cell.length_a   1.000
_cell.length_b   1.000
_cell.length_c   1.000
_cell.angle_alpha   90.00
_cell.angle_beta   90.00
_cell.angle_gamma   90.00
#
_symmetry.space_group_name_H-M   'P 1'
#
loop_
_entity.id
_entity.type
_entity.pdbx_description
1 polymer ?
#
loop_
_entity_poly.entity_id
_entity_poly.type
_entity_poly.pdbx_seq_one_letter_code
_entity_poly.pdbx_strand_id
1 'polypeptide(L)' 'MPALSKSLADPNADVRKAAVLALVRHAESEGPGSPDARAALATATTDSDADVRAYASRAL' A
#
# COMPACT_ATOMS: atom_id res chain seq x y z
N MET A 1 7.96 7.29 -0.31
CA MET A 1 7.23 8.08 0.73
C MET A 1 7.32 7.40 2.10
N PRO A 2 8.26 7.80 2.97
CA PRO A 2 8.52 7.09 4.23
C PRO A 2 7.34 7.06 5.21
N ALA A 3 6.41 8.02 5.12
CA ALA A 3 5.24 8.07 5.99
C ALA A 3 4.24 6.93 5.70
N LEU A 4 3.85 6.73 4.42
CA LEU A 4 2.91 5.68 4.04
C LEU A 4 3.48 4.27 4.27
N SER A 5 4.78 4.10 4.01
CA SER A 5 5.49 2.84 4.31
C SER A 5 5.47 2.52 5.81
N LYS A 6 5.61 3.52 6.69
CA LYS A 6 5.48 3.33 8.13
C LYS A 6 4.05 2.98 8.55
N SER A 7 3.05 3.57 7.90
CA SER A 7 1.64 3.27 8.17
C SER A 7 1.24 1.82 7.81
N LEU A 8 1.99 1.12 6.95
CA LEU A 8 1.81 -0.31 6.71
C LEU A 8 2.22 -1.18 7.91
N ALA A 9 2.94 -0.65 8.90
CA ALA A 9 3.28 -1.35 10.13
C ALA A 9 2.35 -0.97 11.29
N ASP A 10 1.29 -0.19 11.04
CA ASP A 10 0.37 0.23 12.08
C ASP A 10 -0.44 -0.96 12.63
N PRO A 11 -0.62 -1.08 13.96
CA PRO A 11 -1.42 -2.14 14.54
C PRO A 11 -2.89 -2.11 14.08
N ASN A 12 -3.42 -0.94 13.71
CA ASN A 12 -4.77 -0.78 13.24
C ASN A 12 -4.91 -1.14 11.75
N ALA A 13 -5.74 -2.13 11.45
CA ALA A 13 -5.99 -2.59 10.08
C ALA A 13 -6.58 -1.49 9.18
N ASP A 14 -7.39 -0.58 9.71
CA ASP A 14 -7.97 0.52 8.94
C ASP A 14 -6.90 1.54 8.52
N VAL A 15 -5.89 1.77 9.36
CA VAL A 15 -4.74 2.63 9.03
C VAL A 15 -3.89 1.99 7.93
N ARG A 16 -3.64 0.67 8.02
CA ARG A 16 -2.93 -0.07 6.97
C ARG A 16 -3.70 -0.06 5.65
N LYS A 17 -5.02 -0.24 5.67
CA LYS A 17 -5.90 -0.07 4.49
C LYS A 17 -5.79 1.32 3.88
N ALA A 18 -5.90 2.36 4.70
CA ALA A 18 -5.81 3.73 4.24
C ALA A 18 -4.44 4.02 3.59
N ALA A 19 -3.37 3.45 4.15
CA ALA A 19 -2.03 3.54 3.60
C ALA A 19 -1.92 2.86 2.23
N VAL A 20 -2.45 1.64 2.08
CA VAL A 20 -2.52 0.95 0.78
C VAL A 20 -3.30 1.77 -0.23
N LEU A 21 -4.52 2.20 0.09
CA LEU A 21 -5.35 3.00 -0.83
C LEU A 21 -4.66 4.31 -1.26
N ALA A 22 -3.92 4.96 -0.36
CA ALA A 22 -3.13 6.13 -0.68
C ALA A 22 -1.95 5.79 -1.61
N LEU A 23 -1.27 4.67 -1.38
CA LEU A 23 -0.19 4.18 -2.25
C LEU A 23 -0.69 3.80 -3.65
N VAL A 24 -1.86 3.16 -3.76
CA VAL A 24 -2.51 2.85 -5.04
C VAL A 24 -2.79 4.13 -5.82
N ARG A 25 -3.49 5.08 -5.21
CA ARG A 25 -3.80 6.37 -5.87
C ARG A 25 -2.55 7.13 -6.29
N HIS A 26 -1.49 7.07 -5.48
CA HIS A 26 -0.22 7.71 -5.81
C HIS A 26 0.48 7.02 -6.99
N ALA A 27 0.52 5.68 -7.01
CA ALA A 27 1.07 4.91 -8.13
C ALA A 27 0.30 5.15 -9.44
N GLU A 28 -1.03 5.33 -9.37
CA GLU A 28 -1.85 5.70 -10.53
C GLU A 28 -1.57 7.15 -10.99
N SER A 29 -1.40 8.09 -10.06
CA SER A 29 -1.19 9.51 -10.35
C SER A 29 0.19 9.83 -10.93
N GLU A 30 1.24 9.14 -10.47
CA GLU A 30 2.63 9.39 -10.89
C GLU A 30 3.04 8.48 -12.06
N GLY A 31 2.16 7.55 -12.45
CA GLY A 31 2.41 6.58 -13.52
C GLY A 31 3.54 5.60 -13.18
N PRO A 32 4.15 4.94 -14.19
CA PRO A 32 5.17 3.91 -13.97
C PRO A 32 6.46 4.40 -13.26
N GLY A 33 6.55 5.69 -12.92
CA GLY A 33 7.69 6.34 -12.27
C GLY A 33 7.79 6.19 -10.75
N SER A 34 6.86 5.50 -10.08
CA SER A 34 6.91 5.32 -8.61
C SER A 34 7.29 3.88 -8.19
N PRO A 35 8.56 3.46 -8.34
CA PRO A 35 9.02 2.14 -7.90
C PRO A 35 8.85 1.96 -6.38
N ASP A 36 8.98 3.03 -5.59
CA ASP A 36 8.75 3.02 -4.14
C ASP A 36 7.32 2.62 -3.77
N ALA A 37 6.33 3.12 -4.51
CA ALA A 37 4.92 2.81 -4.25
C ALA A 37 4.62 1.34 -4.56
N ARG A 38 5.15 0.83 -5.69
CA ARG A 38 5.05 -0.58 -6.06
C ARG A 38 5.74 -1.51 -5.05
N ALA A 39 6.92 -1.15 -4.56
CA ALA A 39 7.61 -1.93 -3.53
C ALA A 39 6.82 -1.97 -2.22
N ALA A 40 6.23 -0.85 -1.81
CA ALA A 40 5.37 -0.78 -0.63
C ALA A 40 4.07 -1.58 -0.81
N LEU A 41 3.44 -1.54 -1.99
CA LEU A 41 2.28 -2.36 -2.32
C LEU A 41 2.63 -3.85 -2.30
N ALA A 42 3.80 -4.23 -2.81
CA ALA A 42 4.28 -5.63 -2.74
C ALA A 42 4.38 -6.12 -1.30
N THR A 43 4.91 -5.32 -0.37
CA THR A 43 4.92 -5.69 1.05
C THR A 43 3.52 -5.78 1.66
N ALA A 44 2.55 -5.00 1.17
CA ALA A 44 1.17 -5.06 1.65
C ALA A 44 0.40 -6.30 1.15
N THR A 45 0.87 -6.99 0.11
CA THR A 45 0.26 -8.27 -0.34
C THR A 45 0.43 -9.41 0.67
N THR A 46 1.34 -9.26 1.64
CA THR A 46 1.57 -10.22 2.72
C THR A 46 0.97 -9.78 4.06
N ASP A 47 0.15 -8.73 4.08
CA ASP A 47 -0.50 -8.24 5.31
C ASP A 47 -1.39 -9.32 5.94
N SER A 48 -1.57 -9.25 7.26
CA SER A 48 -2.46 -10.18 7.98
C SER A 48 -3.93 -9.96 7.64
N ASP A 49 -4.32 -8.73 7.31
CA ASP A 49 -5.68 -8.35 6.94
C ASP A 49 -6.00 -8.74 5.48
N ALA A 50 -7.12 -9.43 5.28
CA ALA A 50 -7.51 -9.95 3.97
C ALA A 50 -7.84 -8.84 2.95
N ASP A 51 -8.44 -7.75 3.41
CA ASP A 51 -8.80 -6.65 2.53
C ASP A 51 -7.55 -5.86 2.14
N VAL A 52 -6.62 -5.63 3.07
CA VAL A 52 -5.32 -4.99 2.76
C VAL A 52 -4.60 -5.75 1.66
N ARG A 53 -4.53 -7.09 1.77
CA ARG A 53 -3.95 -7.94 0.72
C ARG A 53 -4.69 -7.83 -0.61
N ALA A 54 -6.02 -7.79 -0.60
CA ALA A 54 -6.84 -7.70 -1.81
C ALA A 54 -6.67 -6.36 -2.53
N TYR A 55 -6.58 -5.25 -1.79
CA TYR A 55 -6.31 -3.94 -2.37
C TYR A 55 -4.89 -3.86 -2.93
N ALA A 56 -3.90 -4.39 -2.20
CA ALA A 56 -2.52 -4.39 -2.63
C ALA A 56 -2.30 -5.23 -3.90
N SER A 57 -2.88 -6.43 -3.97
CA SER A 57 -2.75 -7.33 -5.13
C SER A 57 -3.50 -6.82 -6.36
N ARG A 58 -4.58 -6.08 -6.18
CA ARG A 58 -5.33 -5.46 -7.30
C ARG A 58 -4.58 -4.29 -7.95
N ALA A 59 -3.70 -3.62 -7.21
CA ALA A 59 -2.99 -2.44 -7.67
C ALA A 59 -1.55 -2.71 -8.17
N LEU A 60 -1.10 -3.95 -8.04
CA LEU A 60 0.20 -4.43 -8.51
C LEU A 60 0.12 -4.94 -9.95
#